data_AF-A0A8J5EQS9-F1
#
_entry.id   AF-A0A8J5EQS9-F1
#
_cell.length_a   1.000
_cell.length_b   1.000
_cell.length_c   1.000
_cell.angle_alpha   90.00
_cell.angle_beta   90.00
_cell.angle_gamma   90.00
#
_symmetry.space_group_name_H-M   'P 1'
#
loop_
_entity.id
_entity.type
_entity.pdbx_description
1 polymer ?
#
loop_
_entity_poly.entity_id
_entity_poly.type
_entity_poly.pdbx_seq_one_letter_code
_entity_poly.pdbx_strand_id
1 'polypeptide(L)'
;MGKVDYEAGVPCQRRDDFVWNTDYCISPTTCFRPVRRKKYATRDMAIYLPFATVVGGLFMCPNFRATGINCTNENAVPIKPLIADFSGYKWTEYPSYTSVEQQVPYLYTPDMLDVRFRRPFSSEDWSEFLDVNEDYDWSEDDRTAINKAVTDSLNLLHGYLDASDEVIVQATSWTHWSNMFGQLEGATRKLVSKTLRSMADRISIDEKRVR
;
A
#
# COMPACT_ATOMS: atom_id res chain seq x y z
N MET A 1 10.82 1.88 -21.57
CA MET A 1 11.42 1.44 -20.29
C MET A 1 11.46 2.65 -19.39
N GLY A 2 10.67 2.66 -18.31
CA GLY A 2 10.76 3.70 -17.29
C GLY A 2 12.07 3.52 -16.52
N LYS A 3 12.76 4.61 -16.25
CA LYS A 3 13.93 4.62 -15.38
C LYS A 3 13.41 4.88 -13.97
N VAL A 4 13.71 3.99 -13.03
CA VAL A 4 13.48 4.27 -11.62
C VAL A 4 14.65 5.13 -11.16
N ASP A 5 14.35 6.33 -10.65
CA ASP A 5 15.40 7.28 -10.29
C ASP A 5 16.10 6.86 -9.00
N TYR A 6 15.36 6.28 -8.05
CA TYR A 6 15.88 5.77 -6.78
C TYR A 6 15.05 4.59 -6.28
N GLU A 7 15.73 3.56 -5.80
CA GLU A 7 15.12 2.36 -5.22
C GLU A 7 15.68 2.15 -3.80
N ALA A 8 14.81 1.75 -2.88
CA ALA A 8 15.20 1.30 -1.56
C ALA A 8 14.67 -0.12 -1.36
N GLY A 9 15.58 -1.07 -1.16
CA GLY A 9 15.24 -2.46 -0.86
C GLY A 9 15.27 -2.71 0.64
N VAL A 10 14.19 -3.30 1.16
CA VAL A 10 14.19 -3.88 2.51
C VAL A 10 14.36 -5.39 2.36
N PRO A 11 15.47 -5.98 2.84
CA PRO A 11 15.68 -7.42 2.73
C PRO A 11 14.64 -8.13 3.61
N CYS A 12 13.81 -8.95 2.98
CA CYS A 12 12.82 -9.79 3.64
C CYS A 12 13.25 -11.26 3.53
N GLN A 13 13.11 -12.02 4.61
CA GLN A 13 13.34 -13.47 4.55
C GLN A 13 12.18 -14.17 3.83
N ARG A 14 12.39 -15.44 3.48
CA ARG A 14 11.33 -16.25 2.86
C ARG A 14 10.17 -16.42 3.85
N ARG A 15 8.95 -16.03 3.43
CA ARG A 15 7.72 -15.96 4.26
C ARG A 15 7.69 -14.81 5.26
N ASP A 16 8.66 -13.91 5.18
CA ASP A 16 8.62 -12.65 5.91
C ASP A 16 8.06 -11.56 4.98
N ASP A 17 7.51 -10.52 5.57
CA ASP A 17 6.94 -9.38 4.84
C ASP A 17 7.54 -8.07 5.33
N PHE A 18 7.28 -7.00 4.59
CA PHE A 18 7.65 -5.66 4.97
C PHE A 18 7.04 -5.28 6.33
N VAL A 19 7.91 -5.00 7.30
CA VAL A 19 7.52 -4.67 8.68
C VAL A 19 7.25 -3.18 8.82
N TRP A 20 6.00 -2.85 9.08
CA TRP A 20 5.56 -1.47 9.33
C TRP A 20 5.98 -0.99 10.72
N ASN A 21 5.93 0.34 10.93
CA ASN A 21 6.25 0.97 12.22
C ASN A 21 7.66 0.61 12.76
N THR A 22 8.60 0.36 11.86
CA THR A 22 9.99 0.03 12.18
C THR A 22 10.93 1.05 11.58
N ASP A 23 11.97 1.44 12.32
CA ASP A 23 12.97 2.41 11.87
C ASP A 23 13.99 1.76 10.93
N TYR A 24 14.04 2.25 9.69
CA TYR A 24 15.04 1.90 8.69
C TYR A 24 16.08 3.02 8.59
N CYS A 25 17.26 2.79 9.17
CA CYS A 25 18.30 3.80 9.28
C CYS A 25 19.33 3.68 8.16
N ILE A 26 19.52 4.77 7.40
CA ILE A 26 20.58 4.87 6.38
C ILE A 26 21.86 5.44 7.00
N SER A 27 21.71 6.29 8.02
CA SER A 27 22.82 6.89 8.75
C SER A 27 22.59 6.79 10.26
N PRO A 28 23.63 7.05 11.09
CA PRO A 28 23.47 7.10 12.54
C PRO A 28 22.47 8.16 13.02
N THR A 29 22.17 9.18 12.20
CA THR A 29 21.31 10.30 12.59
C THR A 29 19.96 10.32 11.87
N THR A 30 19.81 9.55 10.79
CA THR A 30 18.65 9.63 9.90
C THR A 30 18.05 8.25 9.71
N CYS A 31 16.83 8.07 10.23
CA CYS A 31 16.02 6.89 10.05
C CYS A 31 14.70 7.25 9.41
N PHE A 32 14.18 6.30 8.64
CA PHE A 32 12.88 6.41 8.00
C PHE A 32 11.94 5.38 8.59
N ARG A 33 10.73 5.81 8.92
CA ARG A 33 9.68 4.94 9.41
C ARG A 33 8.50 4.94 8.43
N PRO A 34 8.18 3.78 7.84
CA PRO A 34 6.97 3.63 7.05
C PRO A 34 5.79 3.38 7.99
N VAL A 35 4.69 4.10 7.72
CA VAL A 35 3.50 4.13 8.59
C VAL A 35 2.27 3.95 7.72
N ARG A 36 1.35 3.08 8.13
CA ARG A 36 0.08 2.81 7.44
C ARG A 36 -1.03 3.70 7.94
N ARG A 37 -2.01 3.95 7.06
CA ARG A 37 -3.31 4.49 7.47
C ARG A 37 -4.06 3.50 8.34
N LYS A 38 -4.85 4.01 9.28
CA LYS A 38 -5.76 3.24 10.15
C LYS A 38 -6.42 2.06 9.43
N LYS A 39 -7.15 2.29 8.32
CA LYS A 39 -7.83 1.21 7.56
C LYS A 39 -6.95 0.04 7.05
N TYR A 40 -5.63 0.17 7.09
CA TYR A 40 -4.66 -0.83 6.65
C TYR A 40 -3.75 -1.35 7.77
N ALA A 41 -3.78 -0.74 8.97
CA ALA A 41 -2.86 -1.06 10.06
C ALA A 41 -3.03 -2.49 10.62
N THR A 42 -4.23 -3.06 10.51
CA THR A 42 -4.55 -4.44 10.95
C THR A 42 -4.25 -5.51 9.91
N ARG A 43 -3.71 -5.15 8.73
CA ARG A 43 -3.41 -6.13 7.69
C ARG A 43 -2.06 -6.78 7.94
N ASP A 44 -2.03 -8.10 7.90
CA ASP A 44 -0.81 -8.89 8.05
C ASP A 44 0.03 -8.94 6.76
N MET A 45 -0.57 -8.68 5.59
CA MET A 45 0.10 -8.69 4.29
C MET A 45 0.20 -7.27 3.70
N ALA A 46 1.38 -6.91 3.18
CA ALA A 46 1.68 -5.65 2.50
C ALA A 46 1.26 -5.64 1.01
N ILE A 47 0.24 -6.41 0.64
CA ILE A 47 -0.33 -6.42 -0.71
C ILE A 47 -1.61 -5.57 -0.71
N TYR A 48 -1.63 -4.60 -1.60
CA TYR A 48 -2.72 -3.64 -1.72
C TYR A 48 -3.22 -3.60 -3.17
N LEU A 49 -4.49 -3.23 -3.34
CA LEU A 49 -5.02 -3.03 -4.68
C LEU A 49 -4.26 -1.88 -5.35
N PRO A 50 -3.74 -2.10 -6.57
CA PRO A 50 -3.06 -1.05 -7.34
C PRO A 50 -4.07 0.06 -7.71
N PHE A 51 -3.61 1.09 -8.44
CA PHE A 51 -4.39 2.25 -8.89
C PHE A 51 -4.54 3.40 -7.88
N ALA A 52 -3.40 3.97 -7.44
CA ALA A 52 -3.33 5.18 -6.62
C ALA A 52 -3.92 5.05 -5.20
N THR A 53 -3.99 3.82 -4.68
CA THR A 53 -4.35 3.57 -3.29
C THR A 53 -3.27 4.12 -2.36
N VAL A 54 -3.57 5.21 -1.65
CA VAL A 54 -2.69 5.73 -0.59
C VAL A 54 -2.78 4.80 0.62
N VAL A 55 -1.71 4.03 0.84
CA VAL A 55 -1.58 3.03 1.91
C VAL A 55 -1.13 3.70 3.21
N GLY A 56 -0.24 4.69 3.10
CA GLY A 56 0.46 5.22 4.24
C GLY A 56 1.37 6.39 3.88
N GLY A 57 2.43 6.55 4.65
CA GLY A 57 3.45 7.55 4.43
C GLY A 57 4.78 7.21 5.05
N LEU A 58 5.80 7.92 4.59
CA LEU A 58 7.17 7.80 5.06
C LEU A 58 7.50 9.00 5.93
N PHE A 59 7.92 8.73 7.16
CA PHE A 59 8.35 9.73 8.12
C PHE A 59 9.85 9.63 8.33
N MET A 60 10.51 10.76 8.53
CA MET A 60 11.88 10.82 9.01
C MET A 60 11.85 10.96 10.54
N CYS A 61 12.52 10.03 11.20
CA CYS A 61 12.62 9.94 12.65
C CYS A 61 14.06 10.19 13.10
N PRO A 62 14.27 10.83 14.28
CA PRO A 62 15.57 10.81 14.94
C PRO A 62 15.93 9.36 15.30
N ASN A 63 17.20 8.97 15.10
CA ASN A 63 17.62 7.62 15.43
C ASN A 63 17.60 7.39 16.95
N PHE A 64 16.65 6.60 17.45
CA PHE A 64 16.56 6.25 18.86
C PHE A 64 17.86 5.64 19.40
N ARG A 65 18.52 4.78 18.61
CA ARG A 65 19.75 4.11 19.06
C ARG A 65 20.92 5.08 19.26
N ALA A 66 20.94 6.19 18.53
CA ALA A 66 22.01 7.18 18.62
C ALA A 66 21.67 8.34 19.58
N THR A 67 20.40 8.72 19.67
CA THR A 67 19.96 9.92 20.40
C THR A 67 19.22 9.60 21.71
N GLY A 68 18.72 8.37 21.87
CA GLY A 68 17.83 7.99 22.98
C GLY A 68 16.43 8.60 22.89
N ILE A 69 16.09 9.29 21.79
CA ILE A 69 14.80 9.97 21.59
C ILE A 69 13.87 9.06 20.79
N ASN A 70 12.71 8.71 21.35
CA ASN A 70 11.69 7.91 20.67
C ASN A 70 11.05 8.70 19.52
N CYS A 71 10.70 8.04 18.43
CA CYS A 71 9.92 8.70 17.37
C CYS A 71 8.46 8.86 17.81
N THR A 72 7.98 10.10 17.78
CA THR A 72 6.62 10.51 18.15
C THR A 72 6.05 11.42 17.07
N ASN A 73 4.73 11.63 17.07
CA ASN A 73 4.06 12.53 16.11
C ASN A 73 4.61 13.97 16.17
N GLU A 74 5.19 14.38 17.30
CA GLU A 74 5.73 15.73 17.51
C GLU A 74 7.11 15.93 16.90
N ASN A 75 7.90 14.86 16.77
CA ASN A 75 9.28 14.93 16.29
C ASN A 75 9.51 14.27 14.92
N ALA A 76 8.53 13.51 14.44
CA ALA A 76 8.57 12.90 13.13
C ALA A 76 8.29 13.93 12.04
N VAL A 77 9.11 13.92 10.98
CA VAL A 77 8.92 14.81 9.84
C VAL A 77 8.31 14.02 8.68
N PRO A 78 7.10 14.35 8.22
CA PRO A 78 6.49 13.69 7.06
C PRO A 78 7.27 14.01 5.78
N ILE A 79 7.70 12.98 5.05
CA ILE A 79 8.52 13.12 3.84
C ILE A 79 7.68 12.96 2.57
N LYS A 80 7.04 11.80 2.39
CA LYS A 80 6.24 11.47 1.21
C LYS A 80 5.15 10.44 1.53
N PRO A 81 4.00 10.45 0.83
CA PRO A 81 3.00 9.40 0.94
C PRO A 81 3.48 8.09 0.29
N LEU A 82 3.01 6.96 0.81
CA LEU A 82 3.23 5.62 0.28
C LEU A 82 1.99 5.13 -0.45
N ILE A 83 2.15 4.81 -1.73
CA ILE A 83 1.08 4.37 -2.63
C ILE A 83 1.32 2.92 -3.02
N ALA A 84 0.25 2.13 -3.08
CA ALA A 84 0.30 0.76 -3.58
C ALA A 84 0.82 0.69 -5.02
N ASP A 85 1.88 -0.09 -5.23
CA ASP A 85 2.37 -0.44 -6.56
C ASP A 85 1.76 -1.76 -7.04
N PHE A 86 2.00 -2.10 -8.32
CA PHE A 86 1.58 -3.34 -8.91
C PHE A 86 2.61 -4.44 -8.68
N SER A 87 2.34 -5.31 -7.71
CA SER A 87 3.20 -6.47 -7.36
C SER A 87 3.43 -7.47 -8.51
N GLY A 88 2.63 -7.40 -9.57
CA GLY A 88 2.84 -8.18 -10.79
C GLY A 88 4.06 -7.76 -11.61
N TYR A 89 4.61 -6.55 -11.39
CA TYR A 89 5.85 -6.10 -12.02
C TYR A 89 7.12 -6.61 -11.34
N LYS A 90 7.03 -7.66 -10.52
CA LYS A 90 8.20 -8.31 -9.91
C LYS A 90 9.25 -8.75 -10.95
N TRP A 91 10.51 -8.68 -10.58
CA TRP A 91 11.62 -9.17 -11.38
C TRP A 91 12.60 -9.97 -10.53
N THR A 92 13.49 -10.70 -11.19
CA THR A 92 14.50 -11.53 -10.56
C THR A 92 15.88 -11.03 -10.98
N GLU A 93 16.74 -10.79 -10.01
CA GLU A 93 18.12 -10.42 -10.18
C GLU A 93 19.05 -11.55 -9.76
N TYR A 94 20.21 -11.59 -10.42
CA TYR A 94 21.26 -12.58 -10.17
C TYR A 94 22.55 -11.85 -9.83
N PRO A 95 22.66 -11.27 -8.61
CA PRO A 95 23.85 -10.52 -8.22
C PRO A 95 25.10 -11.41 -8.13
N SER A 96 24.92 -12.72 -7.94
CA SER A 96 25.99 -13.72 -8.03
C SER A 96 25.47 -15.04 -8.59
N TYR A 97 26.38 -15.97 -8.95
CA TYR A 97 26.00 -17.30 -9.46
C TYR A 97 25.26 -18.17 -8.45
N THR A 98 25.34 -17.86 -7.15
CA THR A 98 24.73 -18.63 -6.06
C THR A 98 23.60 -17.88 -5.36
N SER A 99 23.41 -16.60 -5.65
CA SER A 99 22.35 -15.76 -5.07
C SER A 99 21.30 -15.43 -6.13
N VAL A 100 20.05 -15.68 -5.79
CA VAL A 100 18.89 -15.27 -6.60
C VAL A 100 18.05 -14.37 -5.73
N GLU A 101 17.86 -13.13 -6.19
CA GLU A 101 17.10 -12.12 -5.47
C GLU A 101 15.83 -11.81 -6.26
N GLN A 102 14.68 -11.93 -5.62
CA GLN A 102 13.40 -11.56 -6.22
C GLN A 102 12.97 -10.21 -5.65
N GLN A 103 12.81 -9.22 -6.53
CA GLN A 103 12.32 -7.90 -6.17
C GLN A 103 10.81 -7.85 -6.44
N VAL A 104 10.03 -7.48 -5.42
CA VAL A 104 8.57 -7.35 -5.51
C VAL A 104 8.20 -5.91 -5.15
N PRO A 105 7.68 -5.11 -6.09
CA PRO A 105 7.26 -3.75 -5.80
C PRO A 105 5.96 -3.78 -5.00
N TYR A 106 6.01 -3.34 -3.74
CA TYR A 106 4.83 -3.18 -2.90
C TYR A 106 4.30 -1.74 -2.90
N LEU A 107 5.20 -0.78 -2.82
CA LEU A 107 4.88 0.61 -2.58
C LEU A 107 5.81 1.52 -3.37
N TYR A 108 5.30 2.67 -3.79
CA TYR A 108 6.10 3.75 -4.36
C TYR A 108 5.68 5.11 -3.79
N THR A 109 6.59 6.07 -3.87
CA THR A 109 6.29 7.48 -3.61
C THR A 109 6.06 8.19 -4.93
N PRO A 110 5.03 9.05 -5.05
CA PRO A 110 4.74 9.73 -6.30
C PRO A 110 5.82 10.76 -6.63
N ASP A 111 6.19 10.85 -7.91
CA ASP A 111 7.04 11.91 -8.43
C ASP A 111 6.25 13.23 -8.55
N MET A 112 6.96 14.37 -8.53
CA MET A 112 6.38 15.70 -8.71
C MET A 112 5.66 15.84 -10.07
N LEU A 113 6.04 15.03 -11.06
CA LEU A 113 5.43 15.03 -12.39
C LEU A 113 4.19 14.15 -12.51
N ASP A 114 3.84 13.37 -11.49
CA ASP A 114 2.65 12.53 -11.53
C ASP A 114 1.38 13.39 -11.50
N VAL A 115 0.69 13.44 -12.64
CA VAL A 115 -0.54 14.23 -12.83
C VAL A 115 -1.68 13.84 -11.88
N ARG A 116 -1.64 12.63 -11.30
CA ARG A 116 -2.59 12.20 -10.26
C ARG A 116 -2.34 12.91 -8.93
N PHE A 117 -1.11 13.35 -8.70
CA PHE A 117 -0.64 14.01 -7.48
C PHE A 117 -0.11 15.43 -7.76
N ARG A 118 -0.60 16.07 -8.85
CA ARG A 118 -0.13 17.37 -9.38
C ARG A 118 -0.45 18.60 -8.52
N ARG A 119 -1.32 18.45 -7.51
CA ARG A 119 -1.45 19.48 -6.47
C ARG A 119 -0.34 19.23 -5.48
N PRO A 120 0.33 20.27 -4.93
CA PRO A 120 1.15 20.04 -3.77
C PRO A 120 0.20 19.49 -2.72
N PHE A 121 0.25 18.17 -2.50
CA PHE A 121 -0.04 17.61 -1.21
C PHE A 121 0.92 18.36 -0.32
N SER A 122 0.45 19.43 0.33
CA SER A 122 1.15 19.96 1.48
C SER A 122 1.45 18.73 2.33
N SER A 123 2.65 18.65 2.89
CA SER A 123 3.01 17.56 3.79
C SER A 123 1.96 17.38 4.91
N GLU A 124 1.17 18.42 5.18
CA GLU A 124 0.08 18.49 6.15
C GLU A 124 -1.13 17.61 5.76
N ASP A 125 -1.66 17.64 4.53
CA ASP A 125 -2.97 17.02 4.25
C ASP A 125 -3.04 15.48 4.40
N TRP A 126 -1.98 14.75 4.06
CA TRP A 126 -2.01 13.28 4.12
C TRP A 126 -1.47 12.72 5.43
N SER A 127 -0.54 13.45 6.07
CA SER A 127 0.14 12.99 7.29
C SER A 127 -0.73 13.17 8.52
N GLU A 128 -1.67 14.12 8.51
CA GLU A 128 -2.66 14.34 9.57
C GLU A 128 -3.51 13.11 9.92
N PHE A 129 -3.69 12.20 8.96
CA PHE A 129 -4.47 10.96 9.18
C PHE A 129 -3.61 9.78 9.62
N LEU A 130 -2.34 10.00 9.90
CA LEU A 130 -1.37 8.97 10.25
C LEU A 130 -0.84 9.21 11.66
N ASP A 131 -0.86 8.15 12.46
CA ASP A 131 -0.10 8.10 13.70
C ASP A 131 1.23 7.39 13.44
N VAL A 132 2.35 8.05 13.77
CA VAL A 132 3.71 7.56 13.51
C VAL A 132 3.99 6.21 14.18
N ASN A 133 3.33 5.94 15.31
CA ASN A 133 3.44 4.69 16.05
C ASN A 133 2.29 3.72 15.74
N GLU A 134 1.44 4.04 14.76
CA GLU A 134 0.24 3.30 14.38
C GLU A 134 -0.73 3.04 15.57
N ASP A 135 -0.71 3.89 16.58
CA ASP A 135 -1.57 3.78 17.77
C ASP A 135 -2.96 4.37 17.51
N TYR A 136 -3.75 3.64 16.72
CA TYR A 136 -5.10 4.08 16.34
C TYR A 136 -6.18 3.56 17.30
N ASP A 137 -7.09 4.44 17.70
CA ASP A 137 -8.32 4.04 18.40
C ASP A 137 -9.30 3.33 17.46
N TRP A 138 -9.66 2.08 17.74
CA TRP A 138 -10.55 1.28 16.88
C TRP A 138 -11.99 1.30 17.37
N SER A 139 -12.91 1.76 16.53
CA SER A 139 -14.34 1.55 16.76
C SER A 139 -14.79 0.15 16.29
N GLU A 140 -15.93 -0.32 16.79
CA GLU A 140 -16.55 -1.57 16.33
C GLU A 140 -16.94 -1.54 14.83
N ASP A 141 -17.34 -0.36 14.34
CA ASP A 141 -17.63 -0.15 12.92
C ASP A 141 -16.36 -0.28 12.06
N ASP A 142 -15.22 0.24 12.53
CA ASP A 142 -13.93 0.12 11.83
C ASP A 142 -13.50 -1.34 11.68
N ARG A 143 -13.64 -2.11 12.77
CA ARG A 143 -13.34 -3.55 12.77
C ARG A 143 -14.19 -4.30 11.76
N THR A 144 -15.48 -3.98 11.71
CA THR A 144 -16.43 -4.59 10.77
C THR A 144 -16.06 -4.24 9.32
N ALA A 145 -15.68 -2.99 9.04
CA ALA A 145 -15.25 -2.56 7.71
C ALA A 145 -13.95 -3.23 7.25
N ILE A 146 -12.97 -3.37 8.15
CA ILE A 146 -11.73 -4.11 7.90
C ILE A 146 -12.03 -5.57 7.59
N ASN A 147 -12.80 -6.25 8.46
CA ASN A 147 -13.13 -7.66 8.29
C ASN A 147 -13.79 -7.90 6.94
N LYS A 148 -14.75 -7.06 6.57
CA LYS A 148 -15.38 -7.12 5.25
C LYS A 148 -14.36 -6.96 4.12
N ALA A 149 -13.48 -5.95 4.20
CA ALA A 149 -12.47 -5.71 3.17
C ALA A 149 -11.44 -6.84 3.04
N VAL A 150 -11.07 -7.49 4.15
CA VAL A 150 -10.20 -8.67 4.16
C VAL A 150 -10.93 -9.85 3.51
N THR A 151 -12.17 -10.12 3.91
CA THR A 151 -12.99 -11.19 3.32
C THR A 151 -13.18 -10.98 1.81
N ASP A 152 -13.47 -9.75 1.37
CA ASP A 152 -13.63 -9.43 -0.06
C ASP A 152 -12.32 -9.66 -0.83
N SER A 153 -11.18 -9.29 -0.24
CA SER A 153 -9.85 -9.49 -0.85
C SER A 153 -9.47 -10.97 -0.93
N LEU A 154 -9.75 -11.74 0.12
CA LEU A 154 -9.55 -13.19 0.14
C LEU A 154 -10.46 -13.90 -0.86
N ASN A 155 -11.72 -13.50 -0.98
CA ASN A 155 -12.64 -14.06 -1.97
C ASN A 155 -12.19 -13.77 -3.40
N LEU A 156 -11.64 -12.59 -3.68
CA LEU A 156 -11.03 -12.27 -4.97
C LEU A 156 -9.79 -13.12 -5.24
N LEU A 157 -8.93 -13.30 -4.24
CA LEU A 157 -7.74 -14.14 -4.35
C LEU A 157 -8.11 -15.61 -4.56
N HIS A 158 -9.09 -16.12 -3.81
CA HIS A 158 -9.64 -17.46 -4.00
C HIS A 158 -10.22 -17.63 -5.39
N GLY A 159 -11.07 -16.71 -5.86
CA GLY A 159 -11.60 -16.77 -7.22
C GLY A 159 -10.51 -16.74 -8.30
N TYR A 160 -9.40 -16.05 -8.06
CA TYR A 160 -8.25 -16.04 -8.97
C TYR A 160 -7.45 -17.35 -8.93
N LEU A 161 -7.21 -17.91 -7.74
CA LEU A 161 -6.47 -19.16 -7.56
C LEU A 161 -7.28 -20.37 -8.02
N ASP A 162 -8.57 -20.43 -7.71
CA ASP A 162 -9.48 -21.50 -8.16
C ASP A 162 -9.66 -21.46 -9.68
N ALA A 163 -9.75 -20.26 -10.27
CA ALA A 163 -9.69 -20.13 -11.73
C ALA A 163 -8.34 -20.57 -12.29
N SER A 164 -7.23 -20.40 -11.56
CA SER A 164 -5.91 -20.86 -11.99
C SER A 164 -5.76 -22.39 -11.97
N ASP A 165 -6.45 -23.08 -11.07
CA ASP A 165 -6.47 -24.55 -11.01
C ASP A 165 -7.29 -25.16 -12.16
N GLU A 166 -8.37 -24.50 -12.62
CA GLU A 166 -9.06 -24.89 -13.87
C GLU A 166 -8.28 -24.47 -15.14
N VAL A 167 -7.47 -23.39 -15.07
CA VAL A 167 -6.70 -22.85 -16.22
C VAL A 167 -5.43 -23.64 -16.52
N ILE A 168 -4.86 -24.41 -15.57
CA ILE A 168 -3.72 -25.32 -15.85
C ILE A 168 -4.09 -26.41 -16.87
N VAL A 169 -5.37 -26.63 -17.16
CA VAL A 169 -5.82 -27.60 -18.18
C VAL A 169 -6.04 -26.97 -19.58
N GLN A 170 -6.12 -25.63 -19.77
CA GLN A 170 -6.52 -25.06 -21.08
C GLN A 170 -5.89 -23.71 -21.52
N ALA A 171 -4.69 -23.32 -21.08
CA ALA A 171 -4.07 -22.07 -21.54
C ALA A 171 -3.06 -22.22 -22.71
N THR A 172 -3.55 -22.33 -23.95
CA THR A 172 -2.73 -22.10 -25.17
C THR A 172 -3.28 -21.03 -26.12
N SER A 173 -4.22 -20.15 -25.72
CA SER A 173 -4.70 -19.10 -26.63
C SER A 173 -4.75 -17.67 -26.05
N TRP A 174 -4.26 -16.75 -26.87
CA TRP A 174 -4.05 -15.32 -26.61
C TRP A 174 -5.37 -14.52 -26.47
N THR A 175 -6.47 -15.05 -27.00
CA THR A 175 -7.82 -14.44 -26.96
C THR A 175 -8.51 -14.57 -25.60
N HIS A 176 -8.07 -15.51 -24.76
CA HIS A 176 -8.60 -15.67 -23.41
C HIS A 176 -8.08 -14.58 -22.46
N TRP A 177 -6.79 -14.25 -22.56
CA TRP A 177 -6.14 -13.23 -21.74
C TRP A 177 -6.71 -11.82 -21.98
N SER A 178 -6.98 -11.44 -23.23
CA SER A 178 -7.53 -10.11 -23.54
C SER A 178 -8.95 -9.91 -23.02
N ASN A 179 -9.80 -10.95 -23.12
CA ASN A 179 -11.15 -10.91 -22.57
C ASN A 179 -11.17 -10.90 -21.04
N MET A 180 -10.25 -11.61 -20.39
CA MET A 180 -10.12 -11.64 -18.93
C MET A 180 -9.71 -10.27 -18.37
N PHE A 181 -8.71 -9.61 -18.96
CA PHE A 181 -8.30 -8.27 -18.52
C PHE A 181 -9.39 -7.22 -18.77
N GLY A 182 -10.12 -7.30 -19.89
CA GLY A 182 -11.25 -6.42 -20.17
C GLY A 182 -12.41 -6.57 -19.17
N GLN A 183 -12.68 -7.80 -18.70
CA GLN A 183 -13.69 -8.04 -17.67
C GLN A 183 -13.25 -7.55 -16.28
N LEU A 184 -11.97 -7.71 -15.94
CA LEU A 184 -11.37 -7.20 -14.70
C LEU A 184 -11.41 -5.68 -14.62
N GLU A 185 -11.10 -4.96 -15.71
CA GLU A 185 -11.20 -3.50 -15.78
C GLU A 185 -12.67 -3.02 -15.67
N GLY A 186 -13.61 -3.76 -16.28
CA GLY A 186 -15.04 -3.46 -16.20
C GLY A 186 -15.60 -3.67 -14.78
N ALA A 187 -15.19 -4.74 -14.10
CA ALA A 187 -15.61 -5.07 -12.75
C ALA A 187 -15.01 -4.09 -11.72
N THR A 188 -13.73 -3.74 -11.84
CA THR A 188 -13.08 -2.74 -10.97
C THR A 188 -13.68 -1.35 -11.16
N ARG A 189 -13.96 -0.90 -12.40
CA ARG A 189 -14.69 0.36 -12.62
C ARG A 189 -16.07 0.38 -11.98
N LYS A 190 -16.84 -0.71 -12.10
CA LYS A 190 -18.17 -0.80 -11.49
C LYS A 190 -18.11 -0.79 -9.97
N LEU A 191 -17.17 -1.55 -9.38
CA LEU A 191 -16.98 -1.63 -7.93
C LEU A 191 -16.52 -0.29 -7.37
N VAL A 192 -15.51 0.35 -7.97
CA VAL A 192 -15.02 1.67 -7.58
C VAL A 192 -16.13 2.72 -7.71
N SER A 193 -16.94 2.71 -8.77
CA SER A 193 -18.04 3.68 -8.92
C SER A 193 -19.16 3.50 -7.87
N LYS A 194 -19.48 2.25 -7.50
CA LYS A 194 -20.49 1.97 -6.46
C LYS A 194 -19.98 2.34 -5.07
N THR A 195 -18.73 2.03 -4.77
CA THR A 195 -18.12 2.36 -3.48
C THR A 195 -17.93 3.87 -3.33
N LEU A 196 -17.50 4.57 -4.39
CA LEU A 196 -17.38 6.03 -4.38
C LEU A 196 -18.74 6.73 -4.24
N ARG A 197 -19.81 6.24 -4.89
CA ARG A 197 -21.18 6.76 -4.69
C ARG A 197 -21.68 6.52 -3.27
N SER A 198 -21.48 5.31 -2.75
CA SER A 198 -21.85 4.96 -1.37
C SER A 198 -21.08 5.76 -0.32
N MET A 199 -19.85 6.18 -0.60
CA MET A 199 -19.06 7.04 0.29
C MET A 199 -19.49 8.51 0.17
N ALA A 200 -19.76 9.01 -1.04
CA ALA A 200 -20.27 10.37 -1.26
C ALA A 200 -21.64 10.61 -0.60
N ASP A 201 -22.54 9.62 -0.66
CA ASP A 201 -23.86 9.70 -0.01
C ASP A 201 -23.77 9.66 1.52
N ARG A 202 -22.71 9.06 2.09
CA ARG A 202 -22.47 9.03 3.55
C ARG A 202 -21.82 10.31 4.07
N ILE A 203 -20.89 10.90 3.30
CA ILE A 203 -20.23 12.17 3.65
C ILE A 203 -21.25 13.33 3.69
N SER A 204 -22.24 13.33 2.78
CA SER A 204 -23.35 14.31 2.76
C SER A 204 -24.26 14.28 4.00
N ILE A 205 -24.32 13.15 4.71
CA ILE A 205 -25.17 12.97 5.90
C ILE A 205 -24.44 13.39 7.18
N ASP A 206 -23.13 13.14 7.28
CA ASP A 206 -22.34 13.46 8.48
C ASP A 206 -21.87 14.93 8.55
N GLU A 207 -21.83 15.67 7.43
CA GLU A 207 -21.56 17.13 7.46
C GLU A 207 -22.68 17.96 8.13
N LYS A 208 -23.83 17.36 8.48
CA LYS A 208 -24.92 18.04 9.20
C LYS A 208 -24.93 17.87 10.71
N ARG A 209 -23.97 17.17 11.32
CA ARG A 209 -24.03 16.93 12.77
C ARG A 209 -22.69 16.79 13.47
N VAL A 210 -21.93 17.88 13.52
CA VAL A 210 -21.13 18.23 14.71
C VAL A 210 -21.21 19.75 14.92
N ARG A 211 -22.08 20.15 15.86
CA ARG A 211 -22.01 21.40 16.63
C ARG A 211 -21.79 21.01 18.07
#